data_AF-A0A7C3EZ43-F1
#
_entry.id   AF-A0A7C3EZ43-F1
#
_cell.length_a   1.000
_cell.length_b   1.000
_cell.length_c   1.000
_cell.angle_alpha   90.00
_cell.angle_beta   90.00
_cell.angle_gamma   90.00
#
_symmetry.space_group_name_H-M   'P 1'
#
loop_
_entity.id
_entity.type
_entity.pdbx_description
1 polymer ?
#
loop_
_entity_poly.entity_id
_entity_poly.type
_entity_poly.pdbx_seq_one_letter_code
_entity_poly.pdbx_strand_id
1 'polypeptide(L)'
;MNDKLIDVIGKLKSNKQLLEYDEAKIKQAVVLRILDILGWDQYNADEIVPEYSVSSKRVDYSLKIDNNNKAFIEVKKPGESLEDHQEQLLEYAFKEGVGLALLTNGINWWFYLPLAEGSWEQRRFYSINLNDQEIEEIASKFVDLLSKEKLRSGEAINNAKKILENKNRDKQIKEAIPQAWYKLITEVDNELVELLSKKVENICGLRPGISLIEDFLNSLGSSTISGPNLTKEHEREASMTSSNLNTRTYTNSRINAFELRGQRYKVDTWIEMLLKLSEMLLYKNGKDFEKVLTLKGTKRPYFSRNQNEIRIPKKVGNSEIYLETNLGANSIVNISKRMVVLFGYNEDDLKIECIE
;
A
#
# COMPACT_ATOMS: atom_id res chain seq x y z
N MET A 1 -8.29 -17.46 -23.14
CA MET A 1 -7.30 -16.39 -22.90
C MET A 1 -6.90 -16.38 -21.43
N ASN A 2 -7.83 -16.12 -20.51
CA ASN A 2 -7.56 -15.97 -19.08
C ASN A 2 -6.85 -17.17 -18.44
N ASP A 3 -7.35 -18.40 -18.61
CA ASP A 3 -6.74 -19.60 -17.99
C ASP A 3 -5.31 -19.87 -18.48
N LYS A 4 -5.04 -19.62 -19.77
CA LYS A 4 -3.68 -19.74 -20.33
C LYS A 4 -2.75 -18.69 -19.71
N LEU A 5 -3.25 -17.47 -19.51
CA LEU A 5 -2.48 -16.39 -18.91
C LEU A 5 -2.17 -16.68 -17.43
N ILE A 6 -3.14 -17.20 -16.68
CA ILE A 6 -2.97 -17.67 -15.30
C ILE A 6 -1.87 -18.74 -15.21
N ASP A 7 -1.91 -19.77 -16.08
CA ASP A 7 -0.88 -20.82 -16.12
C ASP A 7 0.51 -20.25 -16.42
N VAL A 8 0.62 -19.33 -17.38
CA VAL A 8 1.90 -18.70 -17.73
C VAL A 8 2.41 -17.80 -16.61
N ILE A 9 1.56 -16.97 -15.99
CA ILE A 9 1.94 -16.14 -14.85
C ILE A 9 2.38 -17.02 -13.67
N GLY A 10 1.69 -18.13 -13.39
CA GLY A 10 2.10 -19.08 -12.35
C GLY A 10 3.48 -19.69 -12.61
N LYS A 11 3.79 -20.05 -13.86
CA LYS A 11 5.12 -20.52 -14.27
C LYS A 11 6.19 -19.43 -14.13
N LEU A 12 5.88 -18.19 -14.49
CA LEU A 12 6.81 -17.06 -14.33
C LEU A 12 7.07 -16.75 -12.85
N LYS A 13 6.03 -16.73 -12.02
CA LYS A 13 6.10 -16.46 -10.57
C LYS A 13 6.93 -17.51 -9.82
N SER A 14 6.87 -18.77 -10.26
CA SER A 14 7.65 -19.88 -9.67
C SER A 14 9.08 -19.99 -10.23
N ASN A 15 9.42 -19.28 -11.30
CA ASN A 15 10.72 -19.36 -11.95
C ASN A 15 11.76 -18.47 -11.25
N LYS A 16 12.57 -19.06 -10.37
CA LYS A 16 13.64 -18.35 -9.65
C LYS A 16 14.73 -17.76 -10.56
N GLN A 17 14.91 -18.30 -11.77
CA GLN A 17 15.92 -17.81 -12.71
C GLN A 17 15.52 -16.49 -13.37
N LEU A 18 14.28 -16.02 -13.19
CA LEU A 18 13.79 -14.78 -13.78
C LEU A 18 14.66 -13.57 -13.38
N LEU A 19 15.26 -13.59 -12.19
CA LEU A 19 16.18 -12.56 -11.70
C LEU A 19 17.53 -12.53 -12.43
N GLU A 20 17.91 -13.63 -13.09
CA GLU A 20 19.19 -13.77 -13.81
C GLU A 20 19.03 -13.49 -15.32
N TYR A 21 17.81 -13.18 -15.77
CA TYR A 21 17.55 -12.93 -17.19
C TYR A 21 18.10 -11.57 -17.59
N ASP A 22 18.64 -11.51 -18.81
CA ASP A 22 18.94 -10.23 -19.44
C ASP A 22 17.68 -9.66 -20.09
N GLU A 23 17.78 -8.42 -20.57
CA GLU A 23 16.68 -7.69 -21.19
C GLU A 23 16.12 -8.45 -22.42
N ALA A 24 16.99 -9.07 -23.22
CA ALA A 24 16.60 -9.85 -24.38
C ALA A 24 15.77 -11.09 -23.99
N LYS A 25 16.14 -11.79 -22.93
CA LYS A 25 15.35 -12.90 -22.38
C LYS A 25 14.02 -12.42 -21.81
N ILE A 26 13.96 -11.27 -21.14
CA ILE A 26 12.68 -10.72 -20.67
C ILE A 26 11.76 -10.37 -21.85
N LYS A 27 12.29 -9.67 -22.86
CA LYS A 27 11.59 -9.36 -24.12
C LYS A 27 10.98 -10.63 -24.74
N GLN A 28 11.78 -11.67 -24.92
CA GLN A 28 11.37 -12.90 -25.63
C GLN A 28 10.53 -13.87 -24.77
N ALA A 29 11.01 -14.22 -23.57
CA ALA A 29 10.42 -15.29 -22.76
C ALA A 29 9.24 -14.84 -21.90
N VAL A 30 9.11 -13.53 -21.66
CA VAL A 30 8.12 -12.95 -20.75
C VAL A 30 7.17 -12.04 -21.52
N VAL A 31 7.67 -10.96 -22.12
CA VAL A 31 6.83 -9.94 -22.76
C VAL A 31 6.09 -10.51 -23.97
N LEU A 32 6.81 -11.04 -24.96
CA LEU A 32 6.18 -11.62 -26.15
C LEU A 32 5.23 -12.78 -25.81
N ARG A 33 5.59 -13.60 -24.82
CA ARG A 33 4.74 -14.70 -24.35
C ARG A 33 3.41 -14.22 -23.77
N ILE A 34 3.41 -13.13 -23.01
CA ILE A 34 2.18 -12.53 -22.48
C ILE A 34 1.37 -11.90 -23.62
N LEU A 35 2.03 -11.19 -24.53
CA LEU A 35 1.38 -10.54 -25.68
C LEU A 35 0.68 -11.56 -26.61
N ASP A 36 1.33 -12.69 -26.91
CA ASP A 36 0.75 -13.80 -27.67
C ASP A 36 -0.59 -14.28 -27.08
N ILE A 37 -0.62 -14.51 -25.76
CA ILE A 37 -1.83 -14.96 -25.06
C ILE A 37 -2.92 -13.88 -25.09
N LEU A 38 -2.52 -12.60 -25.03
CA LEU A 38 -3.39 -11.43 -25.10
C LEU A 38 -3.91 -11.13 -26.52
N GLY A 39 -3.57 -12.00 -27.48
CA GLY A 39 -4.07 -11.97 -28.85
C GLY A 39 -3.25 -11.12 -29.81
N TRP A 40 -2.02 -10.75 -29.42
CA TRP A 40 -1.08 -10.06 -30.29
C TRP A 40 -0.24 -11.05 -31.09
N ASP A 41 -0.13 -10.84 -32.40
CA ASP A 41 0.66 -11.69 -33.29
C ASP A 41 2.11 -11.20 -33.42
N GLN A 42 3.05 -11.92 -32.82
CA GLN A 42 4.49 -11.62 -32.89
C GLN A 42 5.11 -11.86 -34.28
N TYR A 43 4.45 -12.61 -35.16
CA TYR A 43 4.91 -12.83 -36.53
C TYR A 43 4.38 -11.76 -37.49
N ASN A 44 3.44 -10.93 -37.03
CA ASN A 44 2.94 -9.78 -37.77
C ASN A 44 3.74 -8.52 -37.40
N ALA A 45 4.70 -8.18 -38.25
CA ALA A 45 5.57 -7.02 -38.06
C ALA A 45 4.83 -5.67 -38.14
N ASP A 46 3.58 -5.64 -38.63
CA ASP A 46 2.73 -4.44 -38.60
C ASP A 46 1.95 -4.28 -37.29
N GLU A 47 2.00 -5.29 -36.42
CA GLU A 47 1.22 -5.39 -35.19
C GLU A 47 2.10 -5.32 -33.94
N ILE A 48 3.19 -6.08 -33.88
CA ILE A 48 4.23 -5.92 -32.86
C ILE A 48 5.50 -5.45 -33.57
N VAL A 49 5.80 -4.15 -33.45
CA VAL A 49 7.00 -3.56 -34.06
C VAL A 49 8.11 -3.50 -33.03
N PRO A 50 9.14 -4.37 -33.10
CA PRO A 50 10.28 -4.28 -32.21
C PRO A 50 11.16 -3.08 -32.56
N GLU A 51 11.87 -2.54 -31.56
CA GLU A 51 12.88 -1.47 -31.73
C GLU A 51 12.31 -0.24 -32.47
N TYR A 52 11.05 0.09 -32.17
CA TYR A 52 10.31 1.16 -32.86
C TYR A 52 10.98 2.51 -32.62
N SER A 53 11.41 3.15 -33.70
CA SER A 53 12.17 4.40 -33.63
C SER A 53 11.22 5.59 -33.46
N VAL A 54 11.43 6.35 -32.37
CA VAL A 54 10.75 7.61 -32.10
C VAL A 54 11.80 8.72 -32.14
N SER A 55 11.82 9.48 -33.24
CA SER A 55 12.86 10.48 -33.50
C SER A 55 14.28 9.88 -33.47
N SER A 56 15.12 10.28 -32.51
CA SER A 56 16.51 9.83 -32.35
C SER A 56 16.69 8.68 -31.35
N LYS A 57 15.63 8.23 -30.69
CA LYS A 57 15.64 7.10 -29.74
C LYS A 57 14.66 6.01 -30.20
N ARG A 58 14.59 4.93 -29.41
CA ARG A 58 13.78 3.75 -29.69
C ARG A 58 13.03 3.31 -28.44
N VAL A 59 11.89 2.67 -28.66
CA VAL A 59 11.17 1.87 -27.66
C VAL A 59 11.21 0.41 -28.07
N ASP A 60 11.22 -0.50 -27.10
CA ASP A 60 11.42 -1.91 -27.38
C ASP A 60 10.32 -2.55 -28.20
N TYR A 61 9.06 -2.20 -27.92
CA TYR A 61 7.92 -2.62 -28.72
C TYR A 61 6.90 -1.50 -28.90
N SER A 62 6.46 -1.30 -30.15
CA SER A 62 5.21 -0.61 -30.46
C SER A 62 4.14 -1.63 -30.82
N LEU A 63 3.01 -1.58 -30.10
CA LEU A 63 1.82 -2.36 -30.39
C LEU A 63 0.90 -1.55 -31.29
N LYS A 64 0.63 -2.06 -32.48
CA LYS A 64 -0.10 -1.36 -33.54
C LYS A 64 -1.39 -2.07 -33.93
N ILE A 65 -2.43 -1.29 -34.16
CA ILE A 65 -3.70 -1.75 -34.71
C ILE A 65 -4.08 -0.81 -35.85
N ASP A 66 -4.31 -1.38 -37.03
CA ASP A 66 -4.66 -0.64 -38.25
C ASP A 66 -3.65 0.49 -38.54
N ASN A 67 -2.36 0.15 -38.47
CA ASN A 67 -1.22 1.05 -38.60
C ASN A 67 -1.08 2.19 -37.56
N ASN A 68 -1.94 2.23 -36.54
CA ASN A 68 -1.85 3.22 -35.46
C ASN A 68 -1.15 2.64 -34.23
N ASN A 69 -0.20 3.38 -33.65
CA ASN A 69 0.42 3.05 -32.38
C ASN A 69 -0.62 3.08 -31.25
N LYS A 70 -0.87 1.95 -30.58
CA LYS A 70 -1.85 1.82 -29.49
C LYS A 70 -1.19 1.75 -28.12
N ALA A 71 -0.02 1.12 -28.03
CA ALA A 71 0.76 1.09 -26.80
C ALA A 71 2.26 1.01 -27.09
N PHE A 72 3.07 1.62 -26.23
CA PHE A 72 4.52 1.42 -26.20
C PHE A 72 4.91 0.59 -24.99
N ILE A 73 5.89 -0.31 -25.17
CA ILE A 73 6.46 -1.12 -24.09
C ILE A 73 7.97 -0.92 -24.09
N GLU A 74 8.50 -0.58 -22.92
CA GLU A 74 9.92 -0.51 -22.63
C GLU A 74 10.27 -1.58 -21.60
N VAL A 75 11.38 -2.27 -21.83
CA VAL A 75 11.87 -3.39 -21.03
C VAL A 75 13.21 -3.03 -20.42
N LYS A 76 13.41 -3.44 -19.17
CA LYS A 76 14.65 -3.30 -18.42
C LYS A 76 15.09 -4.63 -17.83
N LYS A 77 16.32 -4.68 -17.37
CA LYS A 77 16.84 -5.88 -16.72
C LYS A 77 16.18 -6.07 -15.34
N PRO A 78 15.93 -7.32 -14.93
CA PRO A 78 15.59 -7.63 -13.55
C PRO A 78 16.61 -7.00 -12.58
N GLY A 79 16.12 -6.32 -11.54
CA GLY A 79 16.95 -5.63 -10.56
C GLY A 79 17.31 -4.18 -10.90
N GLU A 80 17.06 -3.72 -12.12
CA GLU A 80 17.16 -2.31 -12.48
C GLU A 80 15.94 -1.53 -11.98
N SER A 81 16.16 -0.31 -11.47
CA SER A 81 15.09 0.61 -11.09
C SER A 81 14.34 1.07 -12.34
N LEU A 82 13.02 1.02 -12.29
CA LEU A 82 12.17 1.47 -13.39
C LEU A 82 11.92 2.99 -13.31
N GLU A 83 12.11 3.61 -12.15
CA GLU A 83 11.87 5.05 -11.93
C GLU A 83 12.64 5.92 -12.93
N ASP A 84 13.91 5.62 -13.20
CA ASP A 84 14.80 6.43 -14.04
C ASP A 84 14.42 6.43 -15.53
N HIS A 85 13.59 5.47 -15.96
CA HIS A 85 13.24 5.27 -17.37
C HIS A 85 11.83 5.77 -17.73
N GLN A 86 11.04 6.19 -16.74
CA GLN A 86 9.65 6.59 -16.97
C GLN A 86 9.54 7.84 -17.85
N GLU A 87 10.37 8.86 -17.59
CA GLU A 87 10.26 10.17 -18.25
C GLU A 87 10.50 10.03 -19.76
N GLN A 88 11.56 9.32 -20.13
CA GLN A 88 11.90 9.06 -21.52
C GLN A 88 10.76 8.36 -22.26
N LEU A 89 10.22 7.26 -21.71
CA LEU A 89 9.15 6.50 -22.33
C LEU A 89 7.89 7.36 -22.53
N LEU A 90 7.53 8.13 -21.50
CA LEU A 90 6.31 8.94 -21.53
C LEU A 90 6.42 10.14 -22.46
N GLU A 91 7.61 10.76 -22.56
CA GLU A 91 7.84 11.84 -23.51
C GLU A 91 7.63 11.36 -24.97
N TYR A 92 8.12 10.17 -25.30
CA TYR A 92 7.95 9.59 -26.63
C TYR A 92 6.50 9.18 -26.91
N ALA A 93 5.86 8.51 -25.95
CA ALA A 93 4.46 8.15 -26.10
C ALA A 93 3.57 9.40 -26.23
N PHE A 94 3.87 10.48 -25.50
CA PHE A 94 3.16 11.75 -25.60
C PHE A 94 3.35 12.40 -26.98
N LYS A 95 4.59 12.48 -27.48
CA LYS A 95 4.89 13.05 -28.82
C LYS A 95 4.18 12.30 -29.95
N GLU A 96 4.09 10.98 -29.85
CA GLU A 96 3.44 10.12 -30.84
C GLU A 96 1.92 9.97 -30.63
N GLY A 97 1.34 10.65 -29.63
CA GLY A 97 -0.10 10.57 -29.35
C GLY A 97 -0.56 9.18 -28.86
N VAL A 98 0.34 8.38 -28.28
CA VAL A 98 0.06 7.03 -27.81
C VAL A 98 -0.57 7.07 -26.43
N GLY A 99 -1.78 6.50 -26.33
CA GLY A 99 -2.61 6.58 -25.12
C GLY A 99 -2.20 5.67 -23.97
N LEU A 100 -1.37 4.65 -24.21
CA LEU A 100 -0.92 3.69 -23.21
C LEU A 100 0.60 3.45 -23.31
N ALA A 101 1.30 3.48 -22.19
CA ALA A 101 2.71 3.11 -22.13
C ALA A 101 2.96 2.14 -20.96
N LEU A 102 3.88 1.20 -21.18
CA LEU A 102 4.26 0.18 -20.21
C LEU A 102 5.77 0.18 -20.02
N LEU A 103 6.19 0.10 -18.76
CA LEU A 103 7.59 -0.09 -18.39
C LEU A 103 7.71 -1.33 -17.51
N THR A 104 8.59 -2.27 -17.87
CA THR A 104 8.70 -3.55 -17.16
C THR A 104 10.13 -4.08 -17.04
N ASN A 105 10.40 -4.83 -15.98
CA ASN A 105 11.59 -5.68 -15.87
C ASN A 105 11.23 -7.18 -15.80
N GLY A 106 10.06 -7.54 -16.30
CA GLY A 106 9.50 -8.90 -16.25
C GLY A 106 8.77 -9.22 -14.94
N ILE A 107 9.25 -8.71 -13.79
CA ILE A 107 8.62 -8.91 -12.48
C ILE A 107 7.64 -7.77 -12.17
N ASN A 108 8.10 -6.53 -12.33
CA ASN A 108 7.28 -5.34 -12.17
C ASN A 108 6.82 -4.86 -13.55
N TRP A 109 5.57 -4.43 -13.63
CA TRP A 109 4.97 -3.85 -14.82
C TRP A 109 4.20 -2.61 -14.44
N TRP A 110 4.61 -1.47 -14.97
CA TRP A 110 3.99 -0.20 -14.67
C TRP A 110 3.23 0.31 -15.88
N PHE A 111 1.99 0.69 -15.65
CA PHE A 111 1.08 1.17 -16.68
C PHE A 111 0.85 2.66 -16.51
N TYR A 112 0.96 3.36 -17.63
CA TYR A 112 0.87 4.80 -17.70
C TYR A 112 -0.16 5.25 -18.74
N LEU A 113 -0.78 6.39 -18.47
CA LEU A 113 -1.55 7.16 -19.46
C LEU A 113 -0.72 8.37 -19.86
N PRO A 114 0.08 8.30 -20.94
CA PRO A 114 1.00 9.37 -21.32
C PRO A 114 0.29 10.69 -21.60
N LEU A 115 -0.96 10.63 -22.08
CA LEU A 115 -1.77 11.81 -22.43
C LEU A 115 -2.58 12.39 -21.25
N ALA A 116 -2.50 11.81 -20.05
CA ALA A 116 -3.17 12.34 -18.88
C ALA A 116 -2.45 13.58 -18.32
N GLU A 117 -3.13 14.39 -17.52
CA GLU A 117 -2.56 15.56 -16.86
C GLU A 117 -1.71 15.18 -15.64
N GLY A 118 -0.86 16.10 -15.18
CA GLY A 118 0.00 15.93 -14.01
C GLY A 118 1.43 15.50 -14.35
N SER A 119 2.22 15.24 -13.30
CA SER A 119 3.61 14.76 -13.41
C SER A 119 3.68 13.33 -13.97
N TRP A 120 4.86 12.91 -14.43
CA TRP A 120 5.07 11.57 -14.97
C TRP A 120 4.69 10.46 -13.98
N GLU A 121 5.00 10.66 -12.71
CA GLU A 121 4.64 9.74 -11.62
C GLU A 121 3.13 9.68 -11.40
N GLN A 122 2.44 10.82 -11.55
CA GLN A 122 0.99 10.91 -11.41
C GLN A 122 0.26 10.20 -12.56
N ARG A 123 0.86 10.18 -13.76
CA ARG A 123 0.33 9.46 -14.92
C ARG A 123 0.43 7.94 -14.81
N ARG A 124 1.19 7.42 -13.83
CA ARG A 124 1.20 5.98 -13.48
C ARG A 124 -0.12 5.60 -12.82
N PHE A 125 -1.00 4.94 -13.55
CA PHE A 125 -2.33 4.59 -13.05
C PHE A 125 -2.37 3.21 -12.39
N TYR A 126 -1.50 2.28 -12.80
CA TYR A 126 -1.50 0.92 -12.24
C TYR A 126 -0.10 0.31 -12.23
N SER A 127 0.13 -0.63 -11.31
CA SER A 127 1.34 -1.42 -11.25
C SER A 127 1.01 -2.87 -10.94
N ILE A 128 1.60 -3.77 -11.70
CA ILE A 128 1.60 -5.21 -11.43
C ILE A 128 2.98 -5.59 -10.87
N ASN A 129 2.97 -6.40 -9.82
CA ASN A 129 4.14 -7.12 -9.34
C ASN A 129 3.79 -8.60 -9.29
N LEU A 130 4.48 -9.41 -10.09
CA LEU A 130 4.16 -10.83 -10.23
C LEU A 130 4.28 -11.62 -8.92
N ASN A 131 5.10 -11.16 -7.97
CA ASN A 131 5.33 -11.83 -6.70
C ASN A 131 4.29 -11.44 -5.63
N ASP A 132 3.91 -10.17 -5.60
CA ASP A 132 3.14 -9.58 -4.49
C ASP A 132 1.61 -9.59 -4.69
N GLN A 133 1.14 -10.01 -5.87
CA GLN A 133 -0.28 -10.02 -6.22
C GLN A 133 -0.80 -11.43 -6.54
N GLU A 134 -2.11 -11.61 -6.40
CA GLU A 134 -2.81 -12.85 -6.74
C GLU A 134 -2.81 -13.05 -8.27
N ILE A 135 -2.61 -14.30 -8.71
CA ILE A 135 -2.40 -14.61 -10.13
C ILE A 135 -3.63 -14.27 -10.97
N GLU A 136 -4.82 -14.50 -10.42
CA GLU A 136 -6.10 -14.23 -11.06
C GLU A 136 -6.30 -12.71 -11.28
N GLU A 137 -5.89 -11.89 -10.31
CA GLU A 137 -5.95 -10.43 -10.43
C GLU A 137 -4.97 -9.93 -11.48
N ILE A 138 -3.74 -10.43 -11.47
CA ILE A 138 -2.72 -10.11 -12.47
C ILE A 138 -3.24 -10.43 -13.87
N ALA A 139 -3.74 -11.64 -14.08
CA ALA A 139 -4.27 -12.09 -15.36
C ALA A 139 -5.43 -11.21 -15.84
N SER A 140 -6.40 -10.92 -14.97
CA SER A 140 -7.52 -10.03 -15.27
C SER A 140 -7.03 -8.65 -15.71
N LYS A 141 -6.04 -8.07 -15.01
CA LYS A 141 -5.53 -6.73 -15.32
C LYS A 141 -4.78 -6.68 -16.66
N PHE A 142 -3.99 -7.70 -16.98
CA PHE A 142 -3.37 -7.79 -18.30
C PHE A 142 -4.42 -7.89 -19.41
N VAL A 143 -5.47 -8.69 -19.22
CA VAL A 143 -6.57 -8.78 -20.20
C VAL A 143 -7.27 -7.43 -20.37
N ASP A 144 -7.67 -6.81 -19.26
CA ASP A 144 -8.43 -5.56 -19.26
C ASP A 144 -7.66 -4.38 -19.86
N LEU A 145 -6.34 -4.33 -19.67
CA LEU A 145 -5.50 -3.17 -20.00
C LEU A 145 -4.64 -3.35 -21.25
N LEU A 146 -4.32 -4.58 -21.65
CA LEU A 146 -3.33 -4.84 -22.70
C LEU A 146 -3.80 -5.83 -23.79
N SER A 147 -4.96 -6.48 -23.64
CA SER A 147 -5.45 -7.35 -24.72
C SER A 147 -5.74 -6.56 -26.00
N LYS A 148 -5.44 -7.17 -27.14
CA LYS A 148 -5.63 -6.55 -28.46
C LYS A 148 -7.08 -6.12 -28.69
N GLU A 149 -8.03 -6.95 -28.25
CA GLU A 149 -9.46 -6.69 -28.37
C GLU A 149 -9.87 -5.43 -27.58
N LYS A 150 -9.45 -5.31 -26.32
CA LYS A 150 -9.74 -4.15 -25.46
C LYS A 150 -9.03 -2.87 -25.90
N LEU A 151 -7.82 -2.99 -26.47
CA LEU A 151 -7.11 -1.85 -27.06
C LEU A 151 -7.74 -1.41 -28.38
N ARG A 152 -8.27 -2.34 -29.18
CA ARG A 152 -9.00 -2.03 -30.43
C ARG A 152 -10.31 -1.31 -30.14
N SER A 153 -11.09 -1.77 -29.16
CA SER A 153 -12.38 -1.16 -28.80
C SER A 153 -12.25 0.15 -28.02
N GLY A 154 -11.04 0.46 -27.50
CA GLY A 154 -10.80 1.60 -26.62
C GLY A 154 -11.20 1.36 -25.16
N GLU A 155 -11.73 0.18 -24.84
CA GLU A 155 -12.13 -0.19 -23.48
C GLU A 155 -10.93 -0.21 -22.51
N ALA A 156 -9.75 -0.65 -22.98
CA ALA A 156 -8.52 -0.64 -22.18
C ALA A 156 -8.17 0.77 -21.66
N ILE A 157 -8.28 1.78 -22.52
CA ILE A 157 -8.01 3.18 -22.16
C ILE A 157 -9.08 3.71 -21.21
N ASN A 158 -10.35 3.37 -21.43
CA ASN A 158 -11.44 3.76 -20.53
C ASN A 158 -11.27 3.14 -19.14
N ASN A 159 -10.88 1.87 -19.06
CA ASN A 159 -10.59 1.17 -17.81
C ASN A 159 -9.38 1.80 -17.10
N ALA A 160 -8.31 2.11 -17.83
CA ALA A 160 -7.14 2.81 -17.30
C ALA A 160 -7.51 4.18 -16.70
N LYS A 161 -8.32 4.98 -17.41
CA LYS A 161 -8.79 6.30 -16.92
C LYS A 161 -9.60 6.18 -15.64
N LYS A 162 -10.54 5.23 -15.57
CA LYS A 162 -11.32 4.96 -14.35
C LYS A 162 -10.43 4.60 -13.16
N ILE A 163 -9.40 3.78 -13.38
CA ILE A 163 -8.43 3.43 -12.32
C ILE A 163 -7.68 4.67 -11.84
N LEU A 164 -7.21 5.51 -12.77
CA LEU A 164 -6.50 6.76 -12.44
C LEU A 164 -7.38 7.75 -11.66
N GLU A 165 -8.63 7.94 -12.11
CA GLU A 165 -9.62 8.80 -11.45
C GLU A 165 -9.90 8.33 -10.03
N ASN A 166 -10.13 7.02 -9.84
CA ASN A 166 -10.35 6.45 -8.50
C ASN A 166 -9.13 6.64 -7.60
N LYS A 167 -7.92 6.43 -8.12
CA LYS A 167 -6.67 6.66 -7.39
C LYS A 167 -6.52 8.13 -6.95
N ASN A 168 -6.81 9.07 -7.85
CA ASN A 168 -6.74 10.51 -7.57
C ASN A 168 -7.82 10.93 -6.55
N ARG A 169 -9.04 10.41 -6.68
CA ARG A 169 -10.12 10.61 -5.72
C ARG A 169 -9.73 10.12 -4.33
N ASP A 170 -9.20 8.91 -4.22
CA ASP A 170 -8.75 8.34 -2.94
C ASP A 170 -7.62 9.15 -2.31
N LYS A 171 -6.70 9.67 -3.12
CA LYS A 171 -5.63 10.57 -2.67
C LYS A 171 -6.21 11.87 -2.09
N GLN A 172 -7.11 12.53 -2.82
CA GLN A 172 -7.76 13.75 -2.36
C GLN A 172 -8.56 13.54 -1.07
N ILE A 173 -9.29 12.43 -0.95
CA ILE A 173 -10.02 12.07 0.27
C ILE A 173 -9.04 11.88 1.42
N LYS A 174 -7.95 11.14 1.22
CA LYS A 174 -6.92 10.92 2.26
C LYS A 174 -6.26 12.22 2.71
N GLU A 175 -6.03 13.17 1.81
CA GLU A 175 -5.48 14.49 2.12
C GLU A 175 -6.50 15.40 2.83
N ALA A 176 -7.80 15.23 2.54
CA ALA A 176 -8.88 15.99 3.16
C ALA A 176 -9.25 15.49 4.57
N ILE A 177 -9.10 14.19 4.86
CA ILE A 177 -9.46 13.60 6.16
C ILE A 177 -8.79 14.33 7.35
N PRO A 178 -7.46 14.57 7.37
CA PRO A 178 -6.81 15.28 8.47
C PRO A 178 -7.33 16.72 8.62
N GLN A 179 -7.61 17.40 7.51
CA GLN A 179 -8.13 18.78 7.52
C GLN A 179 -9.55 18.82 8.08
N ALA A 180 -10.40 17.87 7.68
CA ALA A 180 -11.75 17.73 8.19
C ALA A 180 -11.74 17.42 9.70
N TRP A 181 -10.86 16.51 10.15
CA TRP A 181 -10.68 16.22 11.57
C TRP A 181 -10.23 17.44 12.37
N TYR A 182 -9.24 18.18 11.86
CA TYR A 182 -8.74 19.40 12.50
C TYR A 182 -9.85 20.43 12.67
N LYS A 183 -10.67 20.67 11.63
CA LYS A 183 -11.83 21.57 11.73
C LYS A 183 -12.85 21.10 12.76
N LEU A 184 -13.19 19.81 12.77
CA LEU A 184 -14.16 19.26 13.74
C LEU A 184 -13.76 19.50 15.21
N ILE A 185 -12.46 19.42 15.54
CA ILE A 185 -11.97 19.61 16.91
C ILE A 185 -11.68 21.06 17.28
N THR A 186 -11.46 21.95 16.30
CA THR A 186 -11.11 23.37 16.55
C THR A 186 -12.31 24.31 16.42
N GLU A 187 -13.24 24.01 15.53
CA GLU A 187 -14.48 24.77 15.35
C GLU A 187 -15.59 24.28 16.32
N VAL A 188 -15.25 23.35 17.23
CA VAL A 188 -16.12 22.75 18.26
C VAL A 188 -17.49 22.38 17.69
N ASP A 189 -17.49 21.36 16.84
CA ASP A 189 -18.72 20.85 16.24
C ASP A 189 -19.67 20.30 17.32
N ASN A 190 -20.85 20.90 17.45
CA ASN A 190 -21.84 20.54 18.47
C ASN A 190 -22.33 19.09 18.35
N GLU A 191 -22.40 18.53 17.13
CA GLU A 191 -22.79 17.13 16.93
C GLU A 191 -21.69 16.18 17.45
N LEU A 192 -20.43 16.55 17.25
CA LEU A 192 -19.29 15.80 17.80
C LEU A 192 -19.27 15.85 19.33
N VAL A 193 -19.51 17.02 19.92
CA VAL A 193 -19.60 17.19 21.38
C VAL A 193 -20.73 16.33 21.96
N GLU A 194 -21.92 16.36 21.35
CA GLU A 194 -23.06 15.56 21.80
C GLU A 194 -22.81 14.06 21.63
N LEU A 195 -22.23 13.66 20.49
CA LEU A 195 -21.87 12.26 20.22
C LEU A 195 -20.89 11.74 21.27
N LEU A 196 -19.84 12.52 21.58
CA LEU A 196 -18.84 12.15 22.56
C LEU A 196 -19.42 12.13 23.97
N SER A 197 -20.25 13.11 24.33
CA SER A 197 -20.95 13.17 25.62
C SER A 197 -21.81 11.94 25.85
N LYS A 198 -22.61 11.55 24.85
CA LYS A 198 -23.44 10.34 24.90
C LYS A 198 -22.59 9.07 25.00
N LYS A 199 -21.42 9.02 24.35
CA LYS A 199 -20.52 7.87 24.45
C LYS A 199 -19.90 7.76 25.85
N VAL A 200 -19.49 8.87 26.45
CA VAL A 200 -19.00 8.92 27.83
C VAL A 200 -20.10 8.47 28.80
N GLU A 201 -21.32 8.98 28.66
CA GLU A 201 -22.48 8.59 29.47
C GLU A 201 -22.76 7.09 29.39
N ASN A 202 -22.67 6.47 28.20
CA ASN A 202 -22.83 5.03 28.05
C ASN A 202 -21.72 4.20 28.72
N ILE A 203 -20.51 4.76 28.90
CA ILE A 203 -19.37 4.06 29.48
C ILE A 203 -19.40 4.13 31.01
N CYS A 204 -19.67 5.31 31.59
CA CYS A 204 -19.59 5.52 33.03
C CYS A 204 -20.92 5.82 33.73
N GLY A 205 -22.03 5.92 32.99
CA GLY A 205 -23.36 6.25 33.51
C GLY A 205 -23.56 7.72 33.89
N LEU A 206 -22.57 8.59 33.62
CA LEU A 206 -22.59 10.00 33.97
C LEU A 206 -22.45 10.86 32.72
N ARG A 207 -23.34 11.83 32.55
CA ARG A 207 -23.24 12.79 31.44
C ARG A 207 -22.18 13.84 31.76
N PRO A 208 -21.12 13.97 30.94
CA PRO A 208 -20.08 14.96 31.16
C PRO A 208 -20.63 16.38 30.90
N GLY A 209 -20.05 17.38 31.58
CA GLY A 209 -20.29 18.78 31.25
C GLY A 209 -19.67 19.12 29.89
N ILE A 210 -20.35 19.97 29.12
CA ILE A 210 -19.93 20.36 27.75
C ILE A 210 -18.49 20.90 27.75
N SER A 211 -18.14 21.77 28.70
CA SER A 211 -16.80 22.35 28.80
C SER A 211 -15.68 21.32 28.95
N LEU A 212 -15.92 20.20 29.66
CA LEU A 212 -14.94 19.13 29.82
C LEU A 212 -14.64 18.43 28.48
N ILE A 213 -15.65 18.34 27.62
CA ILE A 213 -15.55 17.74 26.29
C ILE A 213 -14.86 18.72 25.33
N GLU A 214 -15.20 19.99 25.38
CA GLU A 214 -14.56 21.05 24.60
C GLU A 214 -13.07 21.19 24.94
N ASP A 215 -12.72 21.25 26.22
CA ASP A 215 -11.34 21.31 26.70
C ASP A 215 -10.54 20.08 26.23
N PHE A 216 -11.16 18.89 26.28
CA PHE A 216 -10.56 17.66 25.77
C PHE A 216 -10.32 17.73 24.25
N LEU A 217 -11.31 18.14 23.44
CA LEU A 217 -11.17 18.26 21.98
C LEU A 217 -10.11 19.32 21.59
N ASN A 218 -10.09 20.45 22.29
CA ASN A 218 -9.09 21.51 22.10
C ASN A 218 -7.67 21.04 22.48
N SER A 219 -7.55 20.20 23.51
CA SER A 219 -6.26 19.60 23.89
C SER A 219 -5.70 18.68 22.79
N LEU A 220 -6.57 17.98 22.05
CA LEU A 220 -6.17 17.15 20.91
C LEU A 220 -5.71 18.00 19.72
N GLY A 221 -6.37 19.14 19.47
CA GLY A 221 -5.97 20.09 18.42
C GLY A 221 -4.61 20.74 18.69
N SER A 222 -4.31 21.02 19.96
CA SER A 222 -3.04 21.62 20.38
C SER A 222 -1.87 20.62 20.36
N SER A 223 -2.15 19.35 20.62
CA SER A 223 -1.16 18.25 20.60
C SER A 223 -0.76 17.80 19.18
N THR A 224 -1.56 18.15 18.16
CA THR A 224 -1.41 17.67 16.78
C THR A 224 -0.86 18.71 15.80
N ILE A 225 -0.21 19.77 16.28
CA ILE A 225 0.40 20.80 15.41
C ILE A 225 1.64 20.25 14.69
N SER A 226 1.35 19.56 13.59
CA SER A 226 2.07 19.59 12.33
C SER A 226 1.01 19.38 11.25
N GLY A 227 0.13 20.39 11.09
CA GLY A 227 -0.80 20.46 9.96
C GLY A 227 -0.04 20.73 8.64
N PRO A 228 -0.67 20.48 7.48
CA PRO A 228 -0.05 20.75 6.19
C PRO A 228 0.19 22.27 6.03
N ASN A 229 1.44 22.63 5.67
CA ASN A 229 1.90 23.98 5.40
C ASN A 229 0.90 24.78 4.53
N LEU A 230 0.20 25.73 5.13
CA LEU A 230 -0.29 26.91 4.41
C LEU A 230 0.86 27.91 4.41
N THR A 231 1.38 28.17 3.21
CA THR A 231 2.39 29.18 2.93
C THR A 231 2.02 30.54 3.53
N LYS A 232 2.80 30.99 4.51
CA LYS A 232 3.03 32.42 4.76
C LYS A 232 4.51 32.65 5.03
N GLU A 233 5.17 33.25 4.04
CA GLU A 233 6.37 34.06 4.25
C GLU A 233 6.00 35.22 5.18
N HIS A 234 6.53 35.23 6.40
CA HIS A 234 7.37 36.31 6.93
C HIS A 234 7.73 36.06 8.40
N GLU A 235 8.98 36.43 8.69
CA GLU A 235 9.57 36.78 9.99
C GLU A 235 10.06 35.67 10.93
N ARG A 236 11.41 35.55 10.91
CA ARG A 236 12.25 35.04 11.99
C ARG A 236 12.15 35.96 13.21
N GLU A 237 11.99 35.40 14.41
CA GLU A 237 13.04 35.38 15.44
C GLU A 237 12.62 34.64 16.74
N ALA A 238 13.52 33.74 17.15
CA ALA A 238 13.84 33.18 18.47
C ALA A 238 12.79 33.06 19.60
N SER A 239 12.56 31.80 20.04
CA SER A 239 12.75 31.39 21.44
C SER A 239 12.74 29.86 21.57
N MET A 240 13.86 29.31 22.06
CA MET A 240 13.97 27.94 22.53
C MET A 240 13.21 27.78 23.86
N THR A 241 12.26 26.83 23.93
CA THR A 241 12.15 25.96 25.10
C THR A 241 11.47 24.64 24.73
N SER A 242 12.07 23.58 25.20
CA SER A 242 11.87 22.17 24.89
C SER A 242 10.66 21.53 25.58
N SER A 243 9.89 20.73 24.83
CA SER A 243 9.40 19.42 25.29
C SER A 243 8.85 18.61 24.11
N ASN A 244 9.63 17.63 23.65
CA ASN A 244 9.33 16.68 22.58
C ASN A 244 8.21 15.70 22.97
N LEU A 245 7.22 15.51 22.09
CA LEU A 245 6.53 14.22 21.95
C LEU A 245 6.58 13.78 20.48
N ASN A 246 7.54 12.90 20.18
CA ASN A 246 7.74 12.31 18.86
C ASN A 246 6.70 11.20 18.59
N THR A 247 5.76 11.40 17.67
CA THR A 247 4.97 10.28 17.11
C THR A 247 5.77 9.58 16.01
N ARG A 248 6.53 8.56 16.38
CA ARG A 248 7.33 7.74 15.44
C ARG A 248 6.43 6.83 14.59
N THR A 249 6.53 6.92 13.26
CA THR A 249 5.89 5.99 12.31
C THR A 249 6.85 4.85 11.95
N TYR A 250 6.36 3.61 11.90
CA TYR A 250 7.17 2.40 11.66
C TYR A 250 7.06 1.86 10.22
N THR A 251 6.46 2.63 9.32
CA THR A 251 6.37 2.28 7.89
C THR A 251 7.77 2.15 7.29
N ASN A 252 8.03 1.06 6.57
CA ASN A 252 9.33 0.73 5.95
C ASN A 252 10.51 0.49 6.93
N SER A 253 10.25 0.35 8.24
CA SER A 253 11.29 0.04 9.22
C SER A 253 11.40 -1.46 9.50
N ARG A 254 12.62 -1.93 9.80
CA ARG A 254 12.86 -3.30 10.26
C ARG A 254 13.06 -3.29 11.77
N ILE A 255 12.36 -4.18 12.47
CA ILE A 255 12.54 -4.33 13.92
C ILE A 255 13.81 -5.12 14.24
N ASN A 256 14.47 -4.77 15.35
CA ASN A 256 15.62 -5.48 15.92
C ASN A 256 15.26 -6.18 17.24
N ALA A 257 14.50 -5.47 18.08
CA ALA A 257 14.14 -5.91 19.41
C ALA A 257 12.96 -5.09 19.95
N PHE A 258 12.36 -5.58 21.02
CA PHE A 258 11.49 -4.78 21.88
C PHE A 258 11.88 -4.99 23.35
N GLU A 259 11.54 -4.03 24.19
CA GLU A 259 11.71 -4.09 25.64
C GLU A 259 10.34 -4.06 26.29
N LEU A 260 10.11 -4.93 27.27
CA LEU A 260 8.95 -4.85 28.16
C LEU A 260 9.45 -4.83 29.60
N ARG A 261 9.17 -3.75 30.34
CA ARG A 261 9.59 -3.56 31.75
C ARG A 261 11.10 -3.79 31.99
N GLY A 262 11.97 -3.22 31.14
CA GLY A 262 13.42 -3.35 31.30
C GLY A 262 14.03 -4.63 30.74
N GLN A 263 13.22 -5.60 30.29
CA GLN A 263 13.73 -6.82 29.68
C GLN A 263 13.65 -6.73 28.16
N ARG A 264 14.81 -6.88 27.50
CA ARG A 264 14.97 -6.79 26.05
C ARG A 264 14.82 -8.15 25.38
N TYR A 265 14.08 -8.19 24.28
CA TYR A 265 13.81 -9.38 23.48
C TYR A 265 14.16 -9.13 22.01
N LYS A 266 15.17 -9.84 21.51
CA LYS A 266 15.52 -9.81 20.09
C LYS A 266 14.44 -10.51 19.24
N VAL A 267 14.13 -9.91 18.09
CA VAL A 267 13.17 -10.39 17.09
C VAL A 267 13.57 -9.89 15.70
N ASP A 268 13.33 -10.68 14.66
CA ASP A 268 13.74 -10.36 13.28
C ASP A 268 12.59 -9.82 12.43
N THR A 269 11.34 -9.99 12.87
CA THR A 269 10.12 -9.53 12.18
C THR A 269 9.09 -8.93 13.13
N TRP A 270 8.23 -8.06 12.59
CA TRP A 270 7.13 -7.45 13.36
C TRP A 270 6.14 -8.50 13.87
N ILE A 271 5.86 -9.54 13.08
CA ILE A 271 4.97 -10.63 13.50
C ILE A 271 5.59 -11.45 14.64
N GLU A 272 6.90 -11.68 14.62
CA GLU A 272 7.60 -12.34 15.72
C GLU A 272 7.52 -11.51 17.01
N MET A 273 7.63 -10.19 16.93
CA MET A 273 7.40 -9.30 18.08
C MET A 273 6.01 -9.52 18.69
N LEU A 274 4.96 -9.43 17.87
CA LEU A 274 3.58 -9.55 18.35
C LEU A 274 3.31 -10.94 18.96
N LEU A 275 3.81 -11.99 18.32
CA LEU A 275 3.66 -13.35 18.79
C LEU A 275 4.39 -13.56 20.12
N LYS A 276 5.65 -13.16 20.21
CA LYS A 276 6.48 -13.30 21.41
C LYS A 276 5.90 -12.52 22.58
N LEU A 277 5.41 -11.30 22.33
CA LEU A 277 4.70 -10.52 23.33
C LEU A 277 3.39 -11.21 23.78
N SER A 278 2.63 -11.77 22.84
CA SER A 278 1.41 -12.52 23.14
C SER A 278 1.68 -13.76 23.99
N GLU A 279 2.73 -14.52 23.67
CA GLU A 279 3.16 -15.70 24.43
C GLU A 279 3.63 -15.35 25.84
N MET A 280 4.37 -14.25 26.00
CA MET A 280 4.77 -13.75 27.31
C MET A 280 3.57 -13.36 28.18
N LEU A 281 2.60 -12.67 27.60
CA LEU A 281 1.37 -12.28 28.30
C LEU A 281 0.49 -13.50 28.60
N LEU A 282 0.45 -14.49 27.72
CA LEU A 282 -0.20 -15.77 27.98
C LEU A 282 0.46 -16.50 29.16
N TYR A 283 1.79 -16.61 29.17
CA TYR A 283 2.53 -17.25 30.24
C TYR A 283 2.26 -16.60 31.60
N LYS A 284 2.20 -15.26 31.64
CA LYS A 284 2.02 -14.51 32.88
C LYS A 284 0.58 -14.42 33.38
N ASN A 285 -0.41 -14.42 32.48
CA ASN A 285 -1.82 -14.21 32.82
C ASN A 285 -2.68 -15.48 32.71
N GLY A 286 -2.18 -16.57 32.13
CA GLY A 286 -2.88 -17.84 32.03
C GLY A 286 -4.24 -17.72 31.35
N LYS A 287 -5.32 -18.14 32.03
CA LYS A 287 -6.70 -18.07 31.51
C LYS A 287 -7.18 -16.63 31.26
N ASP A 288 -6.66 -15.65 32.01
CA ASP A 288 -7.03 -14.26 31.81
C ASP A 288 -6.54 -13.71 30.46
N PHE A 289 -5.61 -14.41 29.80
CA PHE A 289 -5.17 -14.06 28.46
C PHE A 289 -6.33 -14.02 27.45
N GLU A 290 -7.45 -14.73 27.71
CA GLU A 290 -8.64 -14.68 26.84
C GLU A 290 -9.21 -13.28 26.64
N LYS A 291 -8.89 -12.32 27.50
CA LYS A 291 -9.23 -10.91 27.32
C LYS A 291 -8.76 -10.36 25.97
N VAL A 292 -7.68 -10.89 25.36
CA VAL A 292 -7.22 -10.47 24.01
C VAL A 292 -8.28 -10.61 22.92
N LEU A 293 -9.26 -11.51 23.09
CA LEU A 293 -10.37 -11.69 22.14
C LEU A 293 -11.27 -10.43 22.04
N THR A 294 -11.16 -9.51 23.00
CA THR A 294 -11.81 -8.19 22.95
C THR A 294 -11.13 -7.22 21.98
N LEU A 295 -9.87 -7.46 21.61
CA LEU A 295 -9.14 -6.67 20.63
C LEU A 295 -9.58 -7.07 19.21
N LYS A 296 -10.39 -6.21 18.60
CA LYS A 296 -10.92 -6.43 17.25
C LYS A 296 -10.50 -5.33 16.28
N GLY A 297 -10.27 -5.72 15.03
CA GLY A 297 -10.18 -4.81 13.89
C GLY A 297 -11.56 -4.48 13.33
N THR A 298 -11.59 -3.61 12.33
CA THR A 298 -12.86 -3.10 11.73
C THR A 298 -13.66 -4.18 10.99
N LYS A 299 -12.97 -5.12 10.33
CA LYS A 299 -13.61 -6.19 9.54
C LYS A 299 -13.38 -7.59 10.10
N ARG A 300 -12.28 -7.81 10.84
CA ARG A 300 -11.87 -9.12 11.35
C ARG A 300 -11.25 -8.99 12.75
N PRO A 301 -11.37 -10.02 13.60
CA PRO A 301 -10.71 -10.04 14.90
C PRO A 301 -9.19 -10.17 14.74
N TYR A 302 -8.41 -9.63 15.69
CA TYR A 302 -6.96 -9.88 15.73
C TYR A 302 -6.63 -11.22 16.39
N PHE A 303 -7.48 -11.64 17.32
CA PHE A 303 -7.39 -12.91 18.03
C PHE A 303 -8.74 -13.63 17.94
N SER A 304 -8.74 -14.91 17.60
CA SER A 304 -9.95 -15.74 17.61
C SER A 304 -9.65 -17.17 18.06
N ARG A 305 -10.67 -17.87 18.57
CA ARG A 305 -10.64 -19.33 18.79
C ARG A 305 -10.91 -20.10 17.51
N ASN A 306 -11.54 -19.45 16.54
CA ASN A 306 -11.88 -20.04 15.25
C ASN A 306 -10.86 -19.60 14.20
N GLN A 307 -10.07 -20.55 13.72
CA GLN A 307 -9.05 -20.31 12.70
C GLN A 307 -9.62 -19.66 11.42
N ASN A 308 -10.88 -19.97 11.08
CA ASN A 308 -11.53 -19.48 9.86
C ASN A 308 -11.90 -17.98 9.91
N GLU A 309 -11.88 -17.36 11.09
CA GLU A 309 -12.13 -15.92 11.25
C GLU A 309 -10.87 -15.07 11.02
N ILE A 310 -9.71 -15.70 10.91
CA ILE A 310 -8.39 -15.08 10.78
C ILE A 310 -7.83 -15.37 9.38
N ARG A 311 -7.24 -14.36 8.71
CA ARG A 311 -6.72 -14.49 7.33
C ARG A 311 -5.47 -15.36 7.28
N ILE A 312 -4.46 -15.06 8.10
CA ILE A 312 -3.27 -15.91 8.24
C ILE A 312 -3.08 -16.22 9.73
N PRO A 313 -3.69 -17.32 10.22
CA PRO A 313 -3.73 -17.67 11.63
C PRO A 313 -2.42 -18.27 12.11
N LYS A 314 -1.94 -17.80 13.28
CA LYS A 314 -0.83 -18.43 14.01
C LYS A 314 -1.23 -18.69 15.47
N LYS A 315 -1.08 -19.93 15.92
CA LYS A 315 -1.44 -20.33 17.30
C LYS A 315 -0.53 -19.62 18.31
N VAL A 316 -1.11 -19.09 19.39
CA VAL A 316 -0.36 -18.41 20.46
C VAL A 316 0.02 -19.42 21.54
N GLY A 317 1.29 -19.82 21.58
CA GLY A 317 1.79 -20.84 22.51
C GLY A 317 0.93 -22.11 22.52
N ASN A 318 0.61 -22.60 23.72
CA ASN A 318 -0.23 -23.79 23.92
C ASN A 318 -1.72 -23.47 24.11
N SER A 319 -2.17 -22.26 23.77
CA SER A 319 -3.57 -21.83 23.94
C SER A 319 -4.43 -22.16 22.72
N GLU A 320 -5.75 -22.24 22.89
CA GLU A 320 -6.71 -22.36 21.79
C GLU A 320 -7.03 -21.01 21.11
N ILE A 321 -6.07 -20.08 21.10
CA ILE A 321 -6.21 -18.75 20.50
C ILE A 321 -5.24 -18.62 19.32
N TYR A 322 -5.78 -18.14 18.20
CA TYR A 322 -5.06 -17.84 16.97
C TYR A 322 -4.94 -16.33 16.79
N LEU A 323 -3.74 -15.88 16.42
CA LEU A 323 -3.37 -14.51 16.12
C LEU A 323 -3.37 -14.28 14.59
N GLU A 324 -3.87 -13.14 14.13
CA GLU A 324 -3.74 -12.66 12.76
C GLU A 324 -2.29 -12.23 12.45
N THR A 325 -1.75 -12.73 11.34
CA THR A 325 -0.38 -12.42 10.92
C THR A 325 -0.27 -11.66 9.60
N ASN A 326 -1.38 -11.41 8.91
CA ASN A 326 -1.43 -10.49 7.76
C ASN A 326 -1.59 -9.03 8.22
N LEU A 327 -0.60 -8.50 8.94
CA LEU A 327 -0.62 -7.16 9.53
C LEU A 327 0.64 -6.36 9.18
N GLY A 328 0.48 -5.05 8.98
CA GLY A 328 1.60 -4.13 8.81
C GLY A 328 2.23 -3.68 10.13
N ALA A 329 3.46 -3.15 10.08
CA ALA A 329 4.24 -2.72 11.25
C ALA A 329 3.46 -1.81 12.21
N ASN A 330 2.84 -0.73 11.71
CA ASN A 330 2.08 0.20 12.56
C ASN A 330 0.87 -0.48 13.23
N SER A 331 0.18 -1.38 12.54
CA SER A 331 -0.93 -2.15 13.12
C SER A 331 -0.44 -3.05 14.24
N ILE A 332 0.69 -3.72 14.03
CA ILE A 332 1.32 -4.57 15.02
C ILE A 332 1.71 -3.79 16.28
N VAL A 333 2.35 -2.62 16.11
CA VAL A 333 2.71 -1.73 17.21
C VAL A 333 1.48 -1.30 18.00
N ASN A 334 0.43 -0.86 17.30
CA ASN A 334 -0.82 -0.44 17.93
C ASN A 334 -1.51 -1.58 18.69
N ILE A 335 -1.61 -2.76 18.08
CA ILE A 335 -2.18 -3.95 18.75
C ILE A 335 -1.35 -4.32 19.98
N SER A 336 -0.02 -4.26 19.88
CA SER A 336 0.90 -4.56 20.98
C SER A 336 0.70 -3.61 22.16
N LYS A 337 0.59 -2.31 21.88
CA LYS A 337 0.30 -1.25 22.87
C LYS A 337 -1.05 -1.46 23.55
N ARG A 338 -2.11 -1.69 22.77
CA ARG A 338 -3.44 -2.00 23.31
C ARG A 338 -3.44 -3.28 24.14
N MET A 339 -2.66 -4.28 23.74
CA MET A 339 -2.55 -5.55 24.43
C MET A 339 -1.82 -5.39 25.77
N VAL A 340 -0.70 -4.66 25.85
CA VAL A 340 -0.04 -4.42 27.14
C VAL A 340 -0.94 -3.62 28.09
N VAL A 341 -1.65 -2.60 27.59
CA VAL A 341 -2.63 -1.84 28.40
C VAL A 341 -3.77 -2.75 28.91
N LEU A 342 -4.28 -3.64 28.08
CA LEU A 342 -5.33 -4.59 28.45
C LEU A 342 -4.94 -5.51 29.63
N PHE A 343 -3.64 -5.80 29.79
CA PHE A 343 -3.10 -6.60 30.89
C PHE A 343 -2.49 -5.77 32.02
N GLY A 344 -2.83 -4.47 32.09
CA GLY A 344 -2.49 -3.60 33.22
C GLY A 344 -1.07 -3.04 33.19
N TYR A 345 -0.41 -3.02 32.04
CA TYR A 345 0.86 -2.32 31.84
C TYR A 345 0.60 -0.91 31.29
N ASN A 346 1.55 0.01 31.49
CA ASN A 346 1.52 1.29 30.81
C ASN A 346 1.98 1.12 29.36
N GLU A 347 1.50 1.98 28.46
CA GLU A 347 1.93 1.94 27.06
C GLU A 347 3.45 2.15 26.92
N ASP A 348 4.02 3.00 27.76
CA ASP A 348 5.46 3.32 27.82
C ASP A 348 6.33 2.17 28.36
N ASP A 349 5.71 1.13 28.94
CA ASP A 349 6.45 -0.07 29.35
C ASP A 349 6.94 -0.88 28.15
N LEU A 350 6.35 -0.67 26.96
CA LEU A 350 6.73 -1.31 25.71
C LEU A 350 7.57 -0.38 24.84
N LYS A 351 8.88 -0.63 24.76
CA LYS A 351 9.79 0.11 23.88
C LYS A 351 10.16 -0.73 22.67
N ILE A 352 10.35 -0.08 21.53
CA ILE A 352 10.59 -0.74 20.24
C ILE A 352 11.89 -0.23 19.64
N GLU A 353 12.78 -1.16 19.31
CA GLU A 353 14.06 -0.87 18.66
C GLU A 353 13.99 -1.27 17.19
N CYS A 354 14.17 -0.29 16.30
CA CYS A 354 14.24 -0.50 14.87
C CYS A 354 15.68 -0.31 14.37
N ILE A 355 16.02 -1.03 13.30
CA ILE A 355 17.20 -0.77 12.48
C ILE A 355 16.73 0.08 11.30
N GLU A 356 17.47 1.12 10.98
CA GLU A 356 17.29 1.91 9.75
C GLU A 356 17.74 1.12 8.52
#